data_AF-A0A7C4VHI7-F1
#
_entry.id   AF-A0A7C4VHI7-F1
#
_cell.length_a   1.000
_cell.length_b   1.000
_cell.length_c   1.000
_cell.angle_alpha   90.00
_cell.angle_beta   90.00
_cell.angle_gamma   90.00
#
_symmetry.space_group_name_H-M   'P 1'
#
loop_
_entity.id
_entity.type
_entity.pdbx_description
1 polymer ?
#
loop_
_entity_poly.entity_id
_entity_poly.type
_entity_poly.pdbx_seq_one_letter_code
_entity_poly.pdbx_strand_id
1 'polypeptide(L)'
;MMATVHALLGAAVGSFFRRRKAAFAAGVVSHAVGDAIPHSELPAVIDVLAAGGVVVLLCKKYGAESPQVAGAVGGIAPDVEHGLSRLGLITDRQKLFPTHRPGMIPHGRKTKNPALQILVGAASLLLVSSSTGRCKRSSLGKPHCEVHSHADKQGADNG
;
A
#
# COMPACT_ATOMS: atom_id res chain seq x y z
N MET A 1 12.40 8.76 2.86
CA MET A 1 13.01 7.41 2.71
C MET A 1 12.65 6.88 1.32
N MET A 2 13.31 5.83 0.82
CA MET A 2 12.97 5.28 -0.49
C MET A 2 11.52 4.79 -0.55
N ALA A 3 10.79 5.14 -1.61
CA ALA A 3 9.43 4.67 -1.89
C ALA A 3 9.34 3.14 -1.87
N THR A 4 10.39 2.46 -2.32
CA THR A 4 10.46 0.99 -2.27
C THR A 4 10.39 0.45 -0.83
N VAL A 5 11.06 1.11 0.12
CA VAL A 5 11.04 0.71 1.53
C VAL A 5 9.69 1.07 2.14
N HIS A 6 9.08 2.20 1.78
CA HIS A 6 7.73 2.55 2.19
C HIS A 6 6.68 1.53 1.71
N ALA A 7 6.80 1.03 0.47
CA ALA A 7 5.94 -0.02 -0.05
C ALA A 7 6.07 -1.31 0.76
N LEU A 8 7.31 -1.75 1.02
CA LEU A 8 7.57 -2.97 1.80
C LEU A 8 7.10 -2.84 3.25
N LEU A 9 7.40 -1.73 3.90
CA LEU A 9 6.99 -1.44 5.27
C LEU A 9 5.46 -1.38 5.38
N GLY A 10 4.81 -0.66 4.46
CA GLY A 10 3.36 -0.60 4.37
C GLY A 10 2.74 -1.98 4.14
N ALA A 11 3.33 -2.81 3.28
CA ALA A 11 2.86 -4.18 3.05
C ALA A 11 2.99 -5.07 4.30
N ALA A 12 4.12 -4.95 5.00
CA ALA A 12 4.38 -5.69 6.24
C ALA A 12 3.38 -5.30 7.32
N VAL A 13 3.18 -4.00 7.57
CA VAL A 13 2.19 -3.49 8.52
C VAL A 13 0.77 -3.88 8.09
N GLY A 14 0.45 -3.75 6.80
CA GLY A 14 -0.85 -4.12 6.24
C GLY A 14 -1.20 -5.60 6.42
N SER A 15 -0.21 -6.49 6.50
CA SER A 15 -0.40 -7.92 6.71
C SER A 15 -1.03 -8.28 8.07
N PHE A 16 -0.91 -7.40 9.07
CA PHE A 16 -1.54 -7.55 10.38
C PHE A 16 -3.04 -7.20 10.37
N PHE A 17 -3.55 -6.57 9.31
CA PHE A 17 -4.94 -6.13 9.22
C PHE A 17 -5.78 -7.10 8.38
N ARG A 18 -7.05 -7.24 8.76
CA ARG A 18 -8.04 -8.02 8.00
C ARG A 18 -8.82 -7.18 7.00
N ARG A 19 -8.91 -5.87 7.24
CA ARG A 19 -9.69 -4.92 6.43
C ARG A 19 -8.75 -4.08 5.57
N ARG A 20 -9.03 -4.03 4.28
CA ARG A 20 -8.25 -3.32 3.26
C ARG A 20 -8.08 -1.82 3.58
N LYS A 21 -9.15 -1.16 4.01
CA LYS A 21 -9.12 0.26 4.42
C LYS A 21 -8.21 0.53 5.63
N ALA A 22 -8.26 -0.36 6.64
CA ALA A 22 -7.41 -0.24 7.82
C ALA A 22 -5.94 -0.49 7.47
N ALA A 23 -5.67 -1.47 6.58
CA ALA A 23 -4.33 -1.74 6.08
C ALA A 23 -3.76 -0.54 5.31
N PHE A 24 -4.55 0.09 4.44
CA PHE A 24 -4.15 1.32 3.74
C PHE A 24 -3.81 2.44 4.70
N ALA A 25 -4.69 2.73 5.67
CA ALA A 25 -4.44 3.76 6.68
C ALA A 25 -3.17 3.47 7.51
N ALA A 26 -2.96 2.22 7.89
CA ALA A 26 -1.75 1.79 8.59
C ALA A 26 -0.50 1.94 7.72
N GLY A 27 -0.62 1.70 6.40
CA GLY A 27 0.42 2.00 5.41
C GLY A 27 0.80 3.49 5.41
N VAL A 28 -0.19 4.39 5.35
CA VAL A 28 0.03 5.84 5.40
C VAL A 28 0.71 6.25 6.70
N VAL A 29 0.32 5.68 7.85
CA VAL A 29 0.98 5.95 9.13
C VAL A 29 2.43 5.43 9.13
N SER A 30 2.66 4.24 8.57
CA SER A 30 4.00 3.66 8.46
C SER A 30 4.92 4.48 7.58
N HIS A 31 4.38 5.21 6.59
CA HIS A 31 5.14 6.17 5.80
C HIS A 31 5.76 7.25 6.70
N ALA A 32 4.93 7.91 7.50
CA ALA A 32 5.40 8.97 8.40
C ALA A 32 6.46 8.48 9.40
N VAL A 33 6.28 7.26 9.93
CA VAL A 33 7.26 6.63 10.82
C VAL A 33 8.57 6.35 10.08
N GLY A 34 8.49 5.79 8.87
CA GLY A 34 9.66 5.51 8.03
C GLY A 34 10.43 6.78 7.65
N ASP A 35 9.72 7.87 7.40
CA ASP A 35 10.31 9.17 7.08
C ASP A 35 11.12 9.75 8.24
N ALA A 36 10.76 9.46 9.49
CA ALA A 36 11.51 9.91 10.66
C ALA A 36 12.86 9.17 10.85
N ILE A 37 13.04 8.01 10.20
CA ILE A 37 14.28 7.22 10.28
C ILE A 37 15.36 7.87 9.40
N PRO A 38 16.61 8.03 9.87
CA PRO A 38 17.71 8.50 9.02
C PRO A 38 17.90 7.59 7.80
N HIS A 39 17.84 8.18 6.60
CA HIS A 39 17.87 7.43 5.34
C HIS A 39 18.69 8.14 4.26
N SER A 40 19.04 7.39 3.21
CA SER A 40 19.75 7.87 2.02
C SER A 40 18.85 7.74 0.79
N GLU A 41 18.94 8.70 -0.11
CA GLU A 41 18.10 8.75 -1.31
C GLU A 41 18.74 7.95 -2.46
N LEU A 42 17.90 7.25 -3.23
CA LEU A 42 18.26 6.73 -4.55
C LEU A 42 17.82 7.71 -5.66
N PRO A 43 18.36 7.58 -6.89
CA PRO A 43 17.82 8.29 -8.04
C PRO A 43 16.30 8.03 -8.17
N ALA A 44 15.52 9.10 -8.25
CA ALA A 44 14.05 9.03 -8.16
C ALA A 44 13.42 8.05 -9.15
N VAL A 45 13.93 7.98 -10.38
CA VAL A 45 13.43 7.06 -11.42
C VAL A 45 13.61 5.61 -11.00
N ILE A 46 14.77 5.27 -10.44
CA ILE A 46 15.08 3.89 -10.02
C ILE A 46 14.15 3.49 -8.86
N ASP A 47 13.97 4.38 -7.90
CA ASP A 47 13.13 4.12 -6.73
C ASP A 47 11.64 3.99 -7.08
N VAL A 48 11.12 4.83 -7.97
CA VAL A 48 9.72 4.71 -8.46
C VAL A 48 9.50 3.40 -9.19
N LEU A 49 10.42 3.01 -10.09
CA LEU A 49 10.31 1.74 -10.81
C LEU A 49 10.41 0.54 -9.87
N ALA A 50 11.32 0.59 -8.89
CA ALA A 50 11.47 -0.46 -7.89
C ALA A 50 10.22 -0.58 -6.99
N ALA A 51 9.67 0.54 -6.51
CA ALA A 51 8.44 0.56 -5.73
C ALA A 51 7.24 0.01 -6.52
N GLY A 52 7.08 0.43 -7.79
CA GLY A 52 6.07 -0.10 -8.69
C GLY A 52 6.22 -1.61 -8.91
N GLY A 53 7.46 -2.07 -9.13
CA GLY A 53 7.79 -3.50 -9.23
C GLY A 53 7.39 -4.28 -7.98
N VAL A 54 7.70 -3.76 -6.78
CA VAL A 54 7.29 -4.38 -5.51
C VAL A 54 5.76 -4.50 -5.41
N VAL A 55 5.01 -3.44 -5.73
CA VAL A 55 3.54 -3.50 -5.71
C VAL A 55 3.00 -4.54 -6.69
N VAL A 56 3.55 -4.62 -7.91
CA VAL A 56 3.15 -5.65 -8.89
C VAL A 56 3.44 -7.06 -8.37
N LEU A 57 4.60 -7.29 -7.75
CA LEU A 57 4.94 -8.58 -7.16
C LEU A 57 4.00 -8.94 -6.00
N LEU A 58 3.65 -7.97 -5.15
CA LEU A 58 2.67 -8.16 -4.07
C LEU A 58 1.28 -8.49 -4.63
N CYS A 59 0.84 -7.81 -5.69
CA CYS A 59 -0.41 -8.11 -6.38
C CYS A 59 -0.42 -9.55 -6.92
N LYS A 60 0.68 -10.00 -7.53
CA LYS A 60 0.82 -11.38 -8.04
C LYS A 60 0.79 -12.41 -6.91
N LYS A 61 1.41 -12.13 -5.77
CA LYS A 61 1.53 -13.09 -4.65
C LYS A 61 0.30 -13.16 -3.75
N TYR A 62 -0.32 -12.01 -3.44
CA TYR A 62 -1.39 -11.90 -2.45
C TYR A 62 -2.76 -11.55 -3.05
N GLY A 63 -2.80 -11.10 -4.30
CA GLY A 63 -3.96 -10.52 -4.96
C GLY A 63 -4.05 -9.01 -4.74
N ALA A 64 -4.52 -8.27 -5.77
CA ALA A 64 -4.65 -6.81 -5.74
C ALA A 64 -5.59 -6.30 -4.62
N GLU A 65 -6.54 -7.15 -4.21
CA GLU A 65 -7.52 -6.85 -3.17
C GLU A 65 -7.03 -7.17 -1.75
N SER A 66 -5.76 -7.59 -1.60
CA SER A 66 -5.21 -8.00 -0.32
C SER A 66 -4.90 -6.82 0.61
N PRO A 67 -4.95 -7.02 1.94
CA PRO A 67 -4.46 -6.04 2.92
C PRO A 67 -2.99 -5.66 2.71
N GLN A 68 -2.15 -6.61 2.27
CA GLN A 68 -0.73 -6.37 1.97
C GLN A 68 -0.58 -5.33 0.85
N VAL A 69 -1.29 -5.51 -0.26
CA VAL A 69 -1.25 -4.54 -1.38
C VAL A 69 -1.81 -3.19 -0.94
N ALA A 70 -2.92 -3.17 -0.20
CA ALA A 70 -3.49 -1.92 0.29
C ALA A 70 -2.56 -1.16 1.23
N GLY A 71 -1.87 -1.86 2.13
CA GLY A 71 -0.83 -1.29 2.98
C GLY A 71 0.36 -0.76 2.19
N ALA A 72 0.82 -1.50 1.17
CA ALA A 72 1.91 -1.06 0.29
C ALA A 72 1.54 0.23 -0.44
N VAL A 73 0.36 0.28 -1.04
CA VAL A 73 -0.17 1.46 -1.74
C VAL A 73 -0.33 2.63 -0.77
N GLY A 74 -0.84 2.38 0.45
CA GLY A 74 -0.92 3.41 1.49
C GLY A 74 0.45 3.95 1.90
N GLY A 75 1.47 3.09 1.96
CA GLY A 75 2.84 3.46 2.27
C GLY A 75 3.47 4.39 1.25
N ILE A 76 3.18 4.23 -0.04
CA ILE A 76 3.75 5.07 -1.12
C ILE A 76 2.83 6.19 -1.60
N ALA A 77 1.55 6.21 -1.19
CA ALA A 77 0.60 7.23 -1.62
C ALA A 77 1.08 8.66 -1.29
N PRO A 78 1.67 8.95 -0.10
CA PRO A 78 2.25 10.26 0.17
C PRO A 78 3.35 10.67 -0.82
N ASP A 79 4.17 9.73 -1.30
CA ASP A 79 5.29 10.01 -2.21
C ASP A 79 4.86 10.56 -3.58
N VAL A 80 3.58 10.43 -3.93
CA VAL A 80 3.02 11.06 -5.13
C VAL A 80 3.24 12.57 -5.10
N GLU A 81 3.17 13.22 -3.94
CA GLU A 81 3.46 14.66 -3.82
C GLU A 81 4.90 14.99 -4.23
N HIS A 82 5.87 14.14 -3.89
CA HIS A 82 7.25 14.29 -4.35
C HIS A 82 7.37 14.09 -5.86
N GLY A 83 6.65 13.11 -6.43
CA GLY A 83 6.58 12.90 -7.88
C GLY A 83 6.02 14.12 -8.61
N LEU A 84 4.86 14.62 -8.19
CA LEU A 84 4.21 15.80 -8.76
C LEU A 84 5.10 17.04 -8.65
N SER A 85 5.81 17.21 -7.53
CA SER A 85 6.71 18.33 -7.34
C SER A 85 7.91 18.27 -8.28
N ARG A 86 8.50 17.08 -8.48
CA ARG A 86 9.60 16.87 -9.45
C ARG A 86 9.17 17.08 -10.90
N LEU A 87 7.90 16.81 -11.22
CA LEU A 87 7.32 17.10 -12.54
C LEU A 87 6.96 18.57 -12.74
N GLY A 88 7.16 19.43 -11.72
CA GLY A 88 6.81 20.85 -11.77
C GLY A 88 5.31 21.12 -11.69
N LEU A 89 4.50 20.11 -11.35
CA LEU A 89 3.03 20.23 -11.25
C LEU A 89 2.59 20.86 -9.93
N ILE A 90 3.40 20.70 -8.88
CA ILE A 90 3.21 21.35 -7.58
C ILE A 90 4.54 21.88 -7.02
N THR A 91 4.46 22.85 -6.13
CA THR A 91 5.60 23.37 -5.37
C THR A 91 5.71 22.67 -4.01
N ASP A 92 6.89 22.75 -3.37
CA ASP A 92 7.10 22.19 -2.02
C ASP A 92 6.12 22.74 -0.97
N ARG A 93 5.60 23.97 -1.16
CA ARG A 93 4.62 24.58 -0.25
C ARG A 93 3.21 24.02 -0.39
N GLN A 94 2.92 23.40 -1.54
CA GLN A 94 1.63 22.80 -1.88
C GLN A 94 1.56 21.32 -1.45
N LYS A 95 2.65 20.75 -0.95
CA LYS A 95 2.66 19.43 -0.31
C LYS A 95 1.79 19.45 0.94
N LEU A 96 0.92 18.45 1.07
CA LEU A 96 -0.04 18.30 2.15
C LEU A 96 0.46 17.32 3.20
N PHE A 97 1.25 16.33 2.81
CA PHE A 97 1.68 15.30 3.74
C PHE A 97 2.61 15.88 4.82
N PRO A 98 2.32 15.69 6.13
CA PRO A 98 3.02 16.43 7.19
C PRO A 98 4.54 16.24 7.25
N THR A 99 5.07 15.08 6.85
CA THR A 99 6.53 14.85 6.81
C THR A 99 7.20 15.48 5.59
N HIS A 100 6.44 15.82 4.55
CA HIS A 100 6.96 16.43 3.33
C HIS A 100 6.95 17.96 3.41
N ARG A 101 6.22 18.51 4.38
CA ARG A 101 6.15 19.94 4.65
C ARG A 101 7.24 20.35 5.63
N PRO A 102 8.13 21.29 5.27
CA PRO A 102 9.19 21.73 6.18
C PRO A 102 8.62 22.25 7.51
N GLY A 103 9.04 21.66 8.63
CA GLY A 103 8.75 22.15 9.98
C GLY A 103 7.50 21.58 10.68
N MET A 104 6.73 20.68 10.06
CA MET A 104 5.54 20.08 10.72
C MET A 104 5.84 18.80 11.50
N ILE A 105 6.50 17.82 10.89
CA ILE A 105 6.95 16.58 11.55
C ILE A 105 8.45 16.40 11.30
N PRO A 106 9.22 15.91 12.29
CA PRO A 106 10.63 15.60 12.09
C PRO A 106 10.83 14.64 10.92
N HIS A 107 11.55 15.10 9.90
CA HIS A 107 12.06 14.23 8.83
C HIS A 107 13.44 13.73 9.24
N GLY A 108 13.69 12.44 8.99
CA GLY A 108 14.95 11.78 9.31
C GLY A 108 16.13 12.52 8.68
N ARG A 109 17.26 12.57 9.39
CA ARG A 109 18.47 13.20 8.86
C ARG A 109 18.92 12.46 7.61
N LYS A 110 19.24 13.20 6.55
CA LYS A 110 19.90 12.64 5.36
C LYS A 110 21.22 12.01 5.77
N THR A 111 21.41 10.73 5.45
CA THR A 111 22.65 9.99 5.71
C THR A 111 23.21 9.45 4.39
N LYS A 112 24.51 9.16 4.37
CA LYS A 112 25.16 8.43 3.27
C LYS A 112 25.13 6.92 3.48
N ASN A 113 24.79 6.46 4.69
CA ASN A 113 24.80 5.04 5.04
C ASN A 113 23.38 4.44 4.88
N PRO A 114 23.15 3.57 3.87
CA PRO A 114 21.86 2.95 3.64
C PRO A 114 21.58 1.74 4.55
N ALA A 115 22.45 1.39 5.49
CA ALA A 115 22.32 0.15 6.26
C ALA A 115 20.98 0.04 7.01
N LEU A 116 20.52 1.12 7.65
CA LEU A 116 19.29 1.10 8.43
C LEU A 116 18.05 0.92 7.54
N GLN A 117 17.97 1.63 6.41
CA GLN A 117 16.87 1.48 5.45
C GLN A 117 16.87 0.09 4.78
N ILE A 118 18.06 -0.47 4.49
CA ILE A 118 18.19 -1.83 3.96
C ILE A 118 17.69 -2.83 4.99
N LEU A 119 18.07 -2.67 6.26
CA LEU A 119 17.61 -3.54 7.35
C LEU A 119 16.08 -3.47 7.52
N VAL A 120 15.50 -2.27 7.54
CA VAL A 120 14.04 -2.07 7.61
C VAL A 120 13.35 -2.71 6.40
N GLY A 121 13.88 -2.50 5.19
CA GLY A 121 13.34 -3.10 3.97
C GLY A 121 13.40 -4.62 3.99
N ALA A 122 14.54 -5.20 4.38
CA ALA A 122 14.73 -6.65 4.48
C ALA A 122 13.83 -7.29 5.54
N ALA A 123 13.74 -6.68 6.73
CA ALA A 123 12.83 -7.12 7.79
C ALA A 123 11.37 -7.06 7.34
N SER A 124 10.97 -5.97 6.67
CA SER A 124 9.62 -5.81 6.13
C SER A 124 9.31 -6.86 5.05
N LEU A 125 10.26 -7.11 4.14
CA LEU A 125 10.13 -8.14 3.12
C LEU A 125 9.98 -9.53 3.73
N LEU A 126 10.76 -9.84 4.77
CA LEU A 126 10.66 -11.11 5.48
C LEU A 126 9.30 -11.25 6.18
N LEU A 127 8.86 -10.21 6.89
CA LEU A 127 7.57 -10.19 7.59
C LEU A 127 6.40 -10.38 6.63
N VAL A 128 6.34 -9.61 5.54
CA VAL A 128 5.25 -9.77 4.56
C VAL A 128 5.35 -11.13 3.89
N SER A 129 6.55 -11.64 3.59
CA SER A 129 6.74 -12.93 2.94
C SER A 129 6.29 -14.11 3.80
N SER A 130 6.47 -14.02 5.11
CA SER A 130 5.99 -14.97 6.11
C SER A 130 4.50 -14.82 6.40
N SER A 131 3.88 -13.70 6.01
CA SER A 131 2.43 -13.58 6.07
C SER A 131 1.80 -14.53 5.06
N THR A 132 0.91 -15.39 5.53
CA THR A 132 0.09 -16.20 4.63
C THR A 132 -0.82 -15.24 3.88
N GLY A 133 -0.75 -15.26 2.55
CA GLY A 133 -1.86 -14.79 1.74
C GLY A 133 -3.05 -15.61 2.16
N ARG A 134 -3.91 -15.05 3.02
CA ARG A 134 -5.26 -15.56 3.25
C ARG A 134 -6.03 -15.29 1.99
N CYS A 135 -5.68 -16.05 0.95
CA CYS A 135 -6.50 -16.25 -0.20
C CYS A 135 -7.83 -16.70 0.40
N LYS A 136 -8.84 -15.84 0.32
CA LYS A 136 -10.21 -16.33 0.38
C LYS A 136 -10.27 -17.33 -0.77
N ARG A 137 -10.10 -18.61 -0.44
CA ARG A 137 -10.69 -19.68 -1.24
C ARG A 137 -12.16 -19.31 -1.23
N SER A 138 -12.65 -18.78 -2.35
CA SER A 138 -14.08 -18.66 -2.58
C SER A 138 -14.64 -20.05 -2.26
N SER A 139 -15.38 -20.17 -1.16
CA SER A 139 -16.01 -21.42 -0.74
C SER A 139 -17.18 -21.80 -1.63
N LEU A 140 -17.16 -21.39 -2.90
CA LEU A 140 -18.12 -21.75 -3.92
C LEU A 140 -17.37 -22.58 -4.94
N GLY A 141 -17.26 -23.86 -4.62
CA GLY A 141 -17.21 -24.87 -5.64
C GLY A 141 -18.47 -24.76 -6.51
N LYS A 142 -18.23 -24.97 -7.80
CA LYS A 142 -19.16 -25.07 -8.94
C LYS A 142 -19.45 -23.75 -9.68
N PRO A 143 -19.12 -23.68 -10.98
CA PRO A 143 -19.91 -22.90 -11.91
C PRO A 143 -21.22 -23.65 -12.11
N HIS A 144 -22.31 -23.14 -11.54
CA HIS A 144 -23.65 -23.51 -11.99
C HIS A 144 -24.36 -22.24 -12.39
N CYS A 145 -24.46 -22.02 -13.70
CA CYS A 145 -25.57 -21.25 -14.24
C CYS A 145 -26.82 -22.08 -13.95
N GLU A 146 -27.56 -21.70 -12.92
CA GLU A 146 -28.95 -22.12 -12.75
C GLU A 146 -29.79 -20.85 -12.86
N VAL A 147 -30.34 -20.66 -14.06
CA VAL A 147 -31.51 -19.82 -14.28
C VAL A 147 -32.67 -20.58 -13.65
N HIS A 148 -33.00 -20.25 -12.40
CA HIS A 148 -34.29 -20.64 -11.84
C HIS A 148 -35.25 -19.45 -11.93
N SER A 149 -36.05 -19.54 -12.99
CA SER A 149 -37.40 -18.96 -13.08
C SER A 149 -38.23 -19.37 -11.86
N HIS A 150 -38.96 -18.40 -11.32
CA HIS A 150 -40.33 -18.46 -10.76
C HIS A 150 -40.43 -17.33 -9.72
N ALA A 151 -41.00 -16.20 -10.08
CA ALA A 151 -42.44 -15.93 -10.10
C ALA A 151 -42.78 -15.06 -8.89
N ASP A 152 -43.06 -13.79 -9.14
CA ASP A 152 -43.86 -12.98 -8.24
C ASP A 152 -44.86 -12.20 -9.09
N LYS A 153 -46.08 -12.74 -9.17
CA LYS A 153 -47.27 -11.98 -9.51
C LYS A 153 -48.32 -12.30 -8.47
N GLN A 154 -48.39 -11.41 -7.48
CA GLN A 154 -49.52 -11.23 -6.60
C GLN A 154 -50.71 -10.65 -7.38
N GLY A 155 -51.91 -11.18 -7.11
CA GLY A 155 -53.10 -10.34 -6.91
C GLY A 155 -54.19 -10.34 -7.99
N ALA A 156 -55.43 -10.42 -7.47
CA ALA A 156 -56.76 -10.16 -8.09
C ALA A 156 -57.36 -11.35 -8.88
N ASP A 157 -58.61 -11.78 -8.69
CA ASP A 157 -59.75 -11.27 -7.90
C ASP A 157 -60.79 -12.39 -7.76
N ASN A 158 -61.65 -12.30 -6.74
CA ASN A 158 -62.85 -13.10 -6.55
C ASN A 158 -64.01 -12.50 -7.37
N GLY A 159 -64.80 -13.34 -8.06
CA GLY A 159 -66.06 -12.93 -8.70
C GLY A 159 -66.44 -13.82 -9.87
#